data_AF-A0A3C0U748-F1
#
_entry.id   AF-A0A3C0U748-F1
#
_cell.length_a   1.000
_cell.length_b   1.000
_cell.length_c   1.000
_cell.angle_alpha   90.00
_cell.angle_beta   90.00
_cell.angle_gamma   90.00
#
_symmetry.space_group_name_H-M   'P 1'
#
loop_
_entity.id
_entity.type
_entity.pdbx_description
1 polymer ?
#
loop_
_entity_poly.entity_id
_entity_poly.type
_entity_poly.pdbx_seq_one_letter_code
_entity_poly.pdbx_strand_id
1 'polypeptide(L)'
;MKLIVPVIFACLCVSSLQAQVVRRQATLTNKEGTLTLTDSVRVSASNFENGSYDVIVHAWVHRDFINELDQRVMAEAVLFNGKKDTLGQVQESYPLDSLWPSSAHRMSKYYEVVASGKVVGRELERRSFPTQMVERFFEGKRGGSLRATLVEAFKKQGWERRDFGEYESWAYLNRSSNPGLPDFQALFIFRGSMPYCLVNKGEEFDYEKLKGSEQRTHGMYYFF
;
A
#
# COMPACT_ATOMS: atom_id res chain seq x y z
N MET A 1 48.70 15.82 11.70
CA MET A 1 47.88 16.65 10.79
C MET A 1 46.48 16.08 10.74
N LYS A 2 45.50 16.87 11.16
CA LYS A 2 44.07 16.52 11.18
C LYS A 2 43.52 16.60 9.76
N LEU A 3 42.84 15.54 9.30
CA LEU A 3 41.80 15.65 8.28
C LEU A 3 40.56 14.93 8.83
N ILE A 4 39.73 15.76 9.44
CA ILE A 4 38.31 15.55 9.71
C ILE A 4 37.60 15.73 8.37
N VAL A 5 36.73 14.80 7.96
CA VAL A 5 35.35 15.05 7.49
C VAL A 5 34.66 13.68 7.40
N PRO A 6 33.42 13.55 7.91
CA PRO A 6 32.86 12.30 8.37
C PRO A 6 32.15 11.52 7.26
N VAL A 7 32.21 10.20 7.34
CA VAL A 7 31.33 9.28 6.60
C VAL A 7 29.90 9.59 7.05
N ILE A 8 29.22 10.37 6.22
CA ILE A 8 27.82 10.73 6.34
C ILE A 8 27.01 9.43 6.38
N PHE A 9 26.39 9.20 7.54
CA PHE A 9 25.12 8.53 7.76
C PHE A 9 24.45 8.02 6.47
N ALA A 10 24.81 6.83 6.02
CA ALA A 10 23.89 5.97 5.29
C ALA A 10 22.99 5.30 6.33
N CYS A 11 22.15 6.10 7.00
CA CYS A 11 20.89 5.57 7.50
C CYS A 11 20.15 5.12 6.26
N LEU A 12 20.26 3.82 5.96
CA LEU A 12 19.35 3.11 5.09
C LEU A 12 17.96 3.24 5.73
N CYS A 13 17.32 4.36 5.41
CA CYS A 13 15.89 4.52 5.46
C CYS A 13 15.32 3.51 4.46
N VAL A 14 15.27 2.25 4.85
CA VAL A 14 14.28 1.31 4.33
C VAL A 14 12.94 1.76 4.92
N SER A 15 12.49 2.94 4.52
CA SER A 15 11.08 3.27 4.61
C SER A 15 10.39 2.25 3.72
N SER A 16 9.67 1.30 4.30
CA SER A 16 8.75 0.43 3.58
C SER A 16 7.76 1.33 2.81
N LEU A 17 8.04 1.53 1.53
CA LEU A 17 7.64 2.68 0.73
C LEU A 17 6.46 2.37 -0.19
N GLN A 18 5.45 1.62 0.23
CA GLN A 18 4.44 1.13 -0.74
C GLN A 18 3.03 0.99 -0.14
N ALA A 19 2.38 2.13 0.13
CA ALA A 19 0.95 2.17 0.45
C ALA A 19 0.33 3.46 -0.10
N GLN A 20 -0.99 3.45 -0.32
CA GLN A 20 -1.75 4.64 -0.71
C GLN A 20 -1.85 5.63 0.46
N VAL A 21 -1.98 6.91 0.14
CA VAL A 21 -1.92 8.01 1.11
C VAL A 21 -3.31 8.59 1.37
N VAL A 22 -3.67 8.77 2.64
CA VAL A 22 -4.87 9.51 3.04
C VAL A 22 -4.65 11.00 2.90
N ARG A 23 -5.61 11.73 2.32
CA ARG A 23 -5.45 13.15 1.93
C ARG A 23 -5.49 14.16 3.09
N ARG A 24 -6.33 13.92 4.10
CA ARG A 24 -6.56 14.83 5.25
C ARG A 24 -7.07 14.07 6.46
N GLN A 25 -8.19 13.39 6.23
CA GLN A 25 -8.80 12.48 7.17
C GLN A 25 -9.58 11.47 6.35
N ALA A 26 -9.51 10.20 6.76
CA ALA A 26 -10.32 9.15 6.19
C ALA A 26 -11.11 8.47 7.30
N THR A 27 -12.37 8.16 7.02
CA THR A 27 -13.20 7.38 7.94
C THR A 27 -13.20 5.95 7.46
N LEU A 28 -12.52 5.08 8.20
CA LEU A 28 -12.53 3.65 7.94
C LEU A 28 -13.72 3.05 8.70
N THR A 29 -14.62 2.43 7.95
CA THR A 29 -15.85 1.83 8.48
C THR A 29 -15.82 0.32 8.31
N ASN A 30 -16.15 -0.41 9.38
CA ASN A 30 -16.49 -1.82 9.31
C ASN A 30 -17.93 -1.99 9.81
N LYS A 31 -18.54 -3.15 9.58
CA LYS A 31 -19.94 -3.47 9.97
C LYS A 31 -20.26 -3.14 11.43
N GLU A 32 -19.26 -3.10 12.30
CA GLU A 32 -19.42 -3.01 13.75
C GLU A 32 -18.63 -1.85 14.40
N GLY A 33 -17.98 -0.99 13.63
CA GLY A 33 -17.18 0.08 14.21
C GLY A 33 -16.61 1.08 13.21
N THR A 34 -16.20 2.22 13.74
CA THR A 34 -15.64 3.33 12.96
C THR A 34 -14.31 3.78 13.57
N LEU A 35 -13.30 3.98 12.71
CA LEU A 35 -12.05 4.63 13.08
C LEU A 35 -11.70 5.75 12.10
N THR A 36 -11.01 6.76 12.61
CA THR A 36 -10.57 7.91 11.81
C THR A 36 -9.07 7.86 11.63
N LEU A 37 -8.61 7.95 10.38
CA LEU A 37 -7.21 8.06 10.01
C LEU A 37 -6.87 9.51 9.67
N THR A 38 -5.66 9.94 10.00
CA THR A 38 -5.15 11.28 9.70
C THR A 38 -4.49 11.38 8.33
N ASP A 39 -4.12 12.60 7.94
CA ASP A 39 -3.36 12.87 6.71
C ASP A 39 -2.05 12.08 6.68
N SER A 40 -1.60 11.73 5.48
CA SER A 40 -0.31 11.07 5.23
C SER A 40 -0.19 9.66 5.81
N VAL A 41 -1.31 9.11 6.32
CA VAL A 41 -1.39 7.71 6.72
C VAL A 41 -1.35 6.84 5.49
N ARG A 42 -0.48 5.83 5.57
CA ARG A 42 -0.26 4.82 4.56
C ARG A 42 -1.23 3.67 4.76
N VAL A 43 -2.05 3.40 3.76
CA VAL A 43 -3.06 2.33 3.78
C VAL A 43 -3.00 1.48 2.53
N SER A 44 -3.44 0.24 2.64
CA SER A 44 -3.64 -0.67 1.51
C SER A 44 -5.05 -0.51 0.98
N ALA A 45 -5.25 0.10 -0.18
CA ALA A 45 -6.58 0.24 -0.79
C ALA A 45 -6.74 -0.67 -2.02
N SER A 46 -7.79 -1.49 -2.03
CA SER A 46 -8.14 -2.43 -3.10
C SER A 46 -9.65 -2.47 -3.36
N ASN A 47 -10.08 -3.13 -4.43
CA ASN A 47 -11.49 -3.40 -4.77
C ASN A 47 -12.37 -2.15 -4.74
N PHE A 48 -12.22 -1.28 -5.74
CA PHE A 48 -13.09 -0.11 -5.84
C PHE A 48 -14.50 -0.52 -6.25
N GLU A 49 -15.46 -0.36 -5.33
CA GLU A 49 -16.87 -0.64 -5.59
C GLU A 49 -17.75 0.45 -4.96
N ASN A 50 -18.77 0.91 -5.71
CA ASN A 50 -19.74 1.90 -5.24
C ASN A 50 -19.11 3.17 -4.62
N GLY A 51 -17.97 3.63 -5.15
CA GLY A 51 -17.30 4.84 -4.67
C GLY A 51 -16.40 4.65 -3.43
N SER A 52 -16.19 3.42 -2.98
CA SER A 52 -15.36 3.10 -1.80
C SER A 52 -14.33 2.02 -2.12
N TYR A 53 -13.25 2.00 -1.34
CA TYR A 53 -12.21 0.97 -1.38
C TYR A 53 -12.30 0.10 -0.12
N ASP A 54 -11.97 -1.18 -0.28
CA ASP A 54 -11.56 -2.02 0.82
C ASP A 54 -10.15 -1.59 1.24
N VAL A 55 -10.00 -1.22 2.50
CA VAL A 55 -8.77 -0.67 3.05
C VAL A 55 -8.28 -1.50 4.22
N ILE A 56 -6.97 -1.79 4.23
CA ILE A 56 -6.27 -2.43 5.34
C ILE A 56 -5.24 -1.46 5.91
N VAL A 57 -5.24 -1.31 7.24
CA VAL A 57 -4.27 -0.51 7.98
C VAL A 57 -3.55 -1.38 9.02
N HIS A 58 -2.24 -1.20 9.13
CA HIS A 58 -1.43 -1.78 10.18
C HIS A 58 -0.96 -0.68 11.13
N ALA A 59 -1.25 -0.86 12.42
CA ALA A 59 -1.00 0.12 13.44
C ALA A 59 -0.55 -0.54 14.75
N TRP A 60 -0.10 0.29 15.69
CA TRP A 60 0.21 -0.09 17.05
C TRP A 60 -0.80 0.54 17.99
N VAL A 61 -1.33 -0.26 18.91
CA VAL A 61 -2.30 0.17 19.92
C VAL A 61 -1.79 -0.23 21.29
N HIS A 62 -1.97 0.64 22.28
CA HIS A 62 -1.54 0.34 23.65
C HIS A 62 -2.36 -0.83 24.20
N ARG A 63 -1.70 -1.76 24.90
CA ARG A 63 -2.32 -3.01 25.39
C ARG A 63 -3.58 -2.78 26.23
N ASP A 64 -3.67 -1.67 26.94
CA ASP A 64 -4.80 -1.35 27.83
C ASP A 64 -6.12 -1.12 27.05
N PHE A 65 -6.04 -0.89 25.73
CA PHE A 65 -7.19 -0.71 24.85
C PHE A 65 -7.47 -1.94 23.98
N ILE A 66 -6.82 -3.07 24.24
CA ILE A 66 -6.98 -4.30 23.46
C ILE A 66 -7.80 -5.31 24.25
N ASN A 67 -8.82 -5.83 23.59
CA ASN A 67 -9.50 -7.03 24.02
C ASN A 67 -9.01 -8.20 23.15
N GLU A 68 -8.11 -9.00 23.71
CA GLU A 68 -7.50 -10.15 23.01
C GLU A 68 -8.52 -11.26 22.74
N LEU A 69 -9.49 -11.48 23.65
CA LEU A 69 -10.47 -12.56 23.55
C LEU A 69 -11.40 -12.34 22.36
N ASP A 70 -11.85 -11.10 22.18
CA ASP A 70 -12.79 -10.74 21.11
C ASP A 70 -12.08 -10.23 19.84
N GLN A 71 -10.75 -10.12 19.85
CA GLN A 71 -9.94 -9.50 18.80
C GLN A 71 -10.42 -8.09 18.44
N ARG A 72 -10.57 -7.22 19.44
CA ARG A 72 -11.07 -5.85 19.26
C ARG A 72 -10.17 -4.80 19.88
N VAL A 73 -10.26 -3.61 19.32
CA VAL A 73 -9.78 -2.38 19.95
C VAL A 73 -10.95 -1.68 20.64
N MET A 74 -10.71 -1.18 21.84
CA MET A 74 -11.69 -0.39 22.59
C MET A 74 -11.85 1.01 22.01
N ALA A 75 -12.96 1.67 22.33
CA ALA A 75 -13.21 3.05 21.94
C ALA A 75 -12.12 3.99 22.47
N GLU A 76 -11.94 5.12 21.80
CA GLU A 76 -10.97 6.19 22.09
C GLU A 76 -9.50 5.80 21.96
N ALA A 77 -9.18 4.56 21.58
CA ALA A 77 -7.82 4.10 21.40
C ALA A 77 -7.12 4.87 20.28
N VAL A 78 -5.91 5.36 20.56
CA VAL A 78 -5.08 6.04 19.58
C VAL A 78 -4.26 5.01 18.79
N LEU A 79 -4.28 5.14 17.46
CA LEU A 79 -3.50 4.31 16.55
C LEU A 79 -2.15 4.98 16.30
N PHE A 80 -1.07 4.22 16.46
CA PHE A 80 0.30 4.69 16.22
C PHE A 80 0.99 3.94 15.09
N ASN A 81 2.01 4.55 14.49
CA ASN A 81 2.97 3.81 13.67
C ASN A 81 4.13 3.27 14.52
N GLY A 82 5.04 2.51 13.90
CA GLY A 82 6.24 2.00 14.59
C GLY A 82 7.21 3.08 15.11
N LYS A 83 7.04 4.35 14.72
CA LYS A 83 7.79 5.51 15.23
C LYS A 83 7.05 6.27 16.34
N LYS A 84 5.84 5.84 16.73
CA LYS A 84 4.91 6.52 17.66
C LYS A 84 4.28 7.80 17.13
N ASP A 85 4.27 8.01 15.81
CA ASP A 85 3.44 9.05 15.22
C ASP A 85 1.98 8.59 15.21
N THR A 86 1.07 9.49 15.52
CA THR A 86 -0.37 9.22 15.54
C THR A 86 -0.91 9.05 14.11
N LEU A 87 -1.48 7.88 13.84
CA LEU A 87 -2.17 7.54 12.59
C LEU A 87 -3.66 7.87 12.65
N GLY A 88 -4.24 7.94 13.84
CA GLY A 88 -5.68 8.02 13.96
C GLY A 88 -6.20 7.66 15.34
N GLN A 89 -7.52 7.54 15.42
CA GLN A 89 -8.22 7.18 16.65
C GLN A 89 -9.44 6.32 16.33
N VAL A 90 -9.68 5.36 17.20
CA VAL A 90 -10.88 4.51 17.20
C VAL A 90 -12.01 5.28 17.87
N GLN A 91 -13.13 5.49 17.17
CA GLN A 91 -14.28 6.22 17.70
C GLN A 91 -15.17 5.31 18.55
N GLU A 92 -15.40 4.10 18.05
CA GLU A 92 -16.20 3.06 18.69
C GLU A 92 -15.44 1.73 18.64
N SER A 93 -15.76 0.76 19.50
CA SER A 93 -15.03 -0.50 19.53
C SER A 93 -14.94 -1.16 18.15
N TYR A 94 -13.72 -1.41 17.69
CA TYR A 94 -13.44 -1.81 16.32
C TYR A 94 -12.90 -3.24 16.25
N PRO A 95 -13.47 -4.13 15.41
CA PRO A 95 -12.95 -5.49 15.23
C PRO A 95 -11.65 -5.51 14.41
N LEU A 96 -10.71 -6.37 14.77
CA LEU A 96 -9.42 -6.53 14.11
C LEU A 96 -9.38 -7.80 13.26
N ASP A 97 -8.65 -7.77 12.15
CA ASP A 97 -8.38 -8.99 11.36
C ASP A 97 -7.34 -9.86 12.05
N SER A 98 -6.36 -9.22 12.70
CA SER A 98 -5.32 -9.88 13.48
C SER A 98 -4.68 -8.92 14.47
N LEU A 99 -4.17 -9.48 15.57
CA LEU A 99 -3.41 -8.74 16.57
C LEU A 99 -2.33 -9.63 17.18
N TRP A 100 -1.18 -9.04 17.51
CA TRP A 100 -0.11 -9.73 18.23
C TRP A 100 0.69 -8.76 19.10
N PRO A 101 1.33 -9.23 20.19
CA PRO A 101 2.21 -8.39 20.99
C PRO A 101 3.35 -7.83 20.15
N SER A 102 3.68 -6.55 20.31
CA SER A 102 4.75 -5.98 19.51
C SER A 102 6.11 -6.55 19.88
N SER A 103 6.88 -6.90 18.86
CA SER A 103 8.26 -7.39 19.00
C SER A 103 9.29 -6.25 19.16
N ALA A 104 8.90 -5.00 18.88
CA ALA A 104 9.82 -3.88 18.89
C ALA A 104 10.08 -3.37 20.32
N HIS A 105 11.36 -3.26 20.71
CA HIS A 105 11.77 -2.87 22.06
C HIS A 105 11.13 -1.57 22.58
N ARG A 106 10.96 -0.56 21.71
CA ARG A 106 10.33 0.73 22.06
C ARG A 106 8.79 0.68 22.15
N MET A 107 8.19 -0.41 21.66
CA MET A 107 6.76 -0.65 21.54
C MET A 107 6.31 -1.87 22.37
N SER A 108 7.11 -2.33 23.34
CA SER A 108 6.83 -3.54 24.13
C SER A 108 5.51 -3.53 24.93
N LYS A 109 4.90 -2.35 25.15
CA LYS A 109 3.58 -2.19 25.78
C LYS A 109 2.41 -2.13 24.77
N TYR A 110 2.70 -2.29 23.49
CA TYR A 110 1.75 -2.15 22.40
C TYR A 110 1.51 -3.49 21.71
N TYR A 111 0.35 -3.61 21.10
CA TYR A 111 0.02 -4.67 20.16
C TYR A 111 0.11 -4.10 18.75
N GLU A 112 0.65 -4.90 17.85
CA GLU A 112 0.51 -4.71 16.42
C GLU A 112 -0.88 -5.21 16.02
N VAL A 113 -1.61 -4.38 15.29
CA VAL A 113 -2.99 -4.64 14.90
C VAL A 113 -3.16 -4.40 13.42
N VAL A 114 -3.88 -5.31 12.76
CA VAL A 114 -4.31 -5.17 11.37
C VAL A 114 -5.83 -5.00 11.37
N ALA A 115 -6.29 -3.91 10.78
CA ALA A 115 -7.69 -3.57 10.69
C ALA A 115 -8.10 -3.37 9.23
N SER A 116 -9.13 -4.10 8.80
CA SER A 116 -9.79 -3.91 7.52
C SER A 116 -11.07 -3.10 7.68
N GLY A 117 -11.45 -2.40 6.63
CA GLY A 117 -12.71 -1.66 6.54
C GLY A 117 -12.87 -1.01 5.18
N LYS A 118 -13.84 -0.10 5.06
CA LYS A 118 -14.11 0.66 3.84
C LYS A 118 -13.81 2.13 4.02
N VAL A 119 -13.19 2.74 3.02
CA VAL A 119 -12.92 4.18 2.93
C VAL A 119 -13.48 4.74 1.63
N VAL A 120 -14.08 5.93 1.69
CA VAL A 120 -14.59 6.61 0.49
C VAL A 120 -13.44 7.04 -0.40
N GLY A 121 -13.51 6.78 -1.70
CA GLY A 121 -12.39 6.99 -2.63
C GLY A 121 -11.85 8.42 -2.67
N ARG A 122 -12.70 9.44 -2.45
CA ARG A 122 -12.30 10.86 -2.39
C ARG A 122 -11.36 11.21 -1.22
N GLU A 123 -11.29 10.34 -0.21
CA GLU A 123 -10.47 10.50 0.99
C GLU A 123 -9.04 9.97 0.78
N LEU A 124 -8.84 9.18 -0.28
CA LEU A 124 -7.54 8.69 -0.71
C LEU A 124 -6.93 9.60 -1.78
N GLU A 125 -5.61 9.73 -1.74
CA GLU A 125 -4.88 10.48 -2.75
C GLU A 125 -4.73 9.64 -4.02
N ARG A 126 -5.42 10.03 -5.10
CA ARG A 126 -5.35 9.34 -6.41
C ARG A 126 -3.91 9.10 -6.88
N ARG A 127 -3.01 10.07 -6.69
CA ARG A 127 -1.60 10.00 -7.12
C ARG A 127 -0.78 8.94 -6.40
N SER A 128 -1.30 8.41 -5.29
CA SER A 128 -0.64 7.36 -4.51
C SER A 128 -0.89 5.95 -5.04
N PHE A 129 -1.80 5.78 -6.02
CA PHE A 129 -2.02 4.49 -6.67
C PHE A 129 -0.89 4.16 -7.65
N PRO A 130 -0.36 2.94 -7.63
CA PRO A 130 0.78 2.55 -8.47
C PRO A 130 0.46 2.59 -9.98
N THR A 131 -0.80 2.36 -10.36
CA THR A 131 -1.24 2.38 -11.76
C THR A 131 -1.23 3.77 -12.39
N GLN A 132 -1.42 4.84 -11.61
CA GLN A 132 -1.35 6.22 -12.10
C GLN A 132 0.03 6.55 -12.69
N MET A 133 1.11 5.94 -12.19
CA MET A 133 2.43 6.11 -12.79
C MET A 133 2.50 5.44 -14.17
N VAL A 134 1.89 4.26 -14.31
CA VAL A 134 1.84 3.52 -15.57
C VAL A 134 1.00 4.28 -16.59
N GLU A 135 -0.16 4.82 -16.20
CA GLU A 135 -1.02 5.64 -17.07
C GLU A 135 -0.25 6.84 -17.63
N ARG A 136 0.34 7.65 -16.74
CA ARG A 136 1.14 8.83 -17.14
C ARG A 136 2.31 8.48 -18.03
N PHE A 137 2.94 7.32 -17.80
CA PHE A 137 4.02 6.85 -18.65
C PHE A 137 3.54 6.65 -20.09
N PHE A 138 2.37 6.05 -20.28
CA PHE A 138 1.80 5.78 -21.59
C PHE A 138 1.15 7.01 -22.25
N GLU A 139 0.56 7.93 -21.46
CA GLU A 139 0.04 9.22 -21.95
C GLU A 139 1.17 10.12 -22.48
N GLY A 140 2.31 10.15 -21.79
CA GLY A 140 3.39 11.11 -22.03
C GLY A 140 4.36 10.76 -23.15
N LYS A 141 4.31 9.56 -23.74
CA LYS A 141 5.35 9.10 -24.70
C LYS A 141 4.81 8.76 -26.09
N ARG A 142 5.31 9.48 -27.10
CA ARG A 142 5.07 9.24 -28.54
C ARG A 142 6.23 8.58 -29.30
N GLY A 143 7.30 8.11 -28.63
CA GLY A 143 8.39 7.40 -29.30
C GLY A 143 9.59 7.04 -28.40
N GLY A 144 10.38 6.04 -28.83
CA GLY A 144 11.60 5.55 -28.17
C GLY A 144 11.48 4.13 -27.58
N SER A 145 12.57 3.60 -27.00
CA SER A 145 12.56 2.31 -26.30
C SER A 145 11.67 2.38 -25.05
N LEU A 146 10.44 1.91 -25.22
CA LEU A 146 9.38 1.92 -24.20
C LEU A 146 9.83 1.17 -22.94
N ARG A 147 10.44 -0.01 -23.11
CA ARG A 147 10.85 -0.88 -22.00
C ARG A 147 11.87 -0.23 -21.08
N ALA A 148 12.97 0.30 -21.62
CA ALA A 148 14.04 0.85 -20.79
C ALA A 148 13.55 2.01 -19.92
N THR A 149 12.71 2.88 -20.48
CA THR A 149 12.16 4.00 -19.70
C THR A 149 11.16 3.51 -18.65
N LEU A 150 10.29 2.56 -18.99
CA LEU A 150 9.30 2.03 -18.06
C LEU A 150 9.97 1.29 -16.89
N VAL A 151 11.02 0.51 -17.17
CA VAL A 151 11.85 -0.15 -16.16
C VAL A 151 12.50 0.87 -15.21
N GLU A 152 13.03 1.98 -15.73
CA GLU A 152 13.59 3.03 -14.88
C GLU A 152 12.51 3.71 -14.03
N ALA A 153 11.29 3.88 -14.55
CA ALA A 153 10.17 4.40 -13.77
C ALA A 153 9.76 3.42 -12.64
N PHE A 154 9.71 2.11 -12.93
CA PHE A 154 9.46 1.07 -11.94
C PHE A 154 10.48 1.10 -10.80
N LYS A 155 11.78 1.15 -11.12
CA LYS A 155 12.84 1.24 -10.11
C LYS A 155 12.69 2.48 -9.23
N LYS A 156 12.42 3.65 -9.83
CA LYS A 156 12.24 4.91 -9.08
C LYS A 156 11.06 4.87 -8.11
N GLN A 157 10.02 4.11 -8.44
CA GLN A 157 8.84 3.91 -7.60
C GLN A 157 8.93 2.66 -6.70
N GLY A 158 10.09 2.00 -6.66
CA GLY A 158 10.35 0.87 -5.78
C GLY A 158 9.71 -0.45 -6.19
N TRP A 159 9.22 -0.60 -7.42
CA TRP A 159 8.69 -1.88 -7.90
C TRP A 159 9.78 -2.96 -7.88
N GLU A 160 9.41 -4.17 -7.50
CA GLU A 160 10.31 -5.31 -7.34
C GLU A 160 10.25 -6.21 -8.58
N ARG A 161 11.42 -6.55 -9.15
CA ARG A 161 11.52 -7.39 -10.34
C ARG A 161 11.59 -8.88 -9.97
N ARG A 162 10.92 -9.73 -10.75
CA ARG A 162 11.19 -11.17 -10.85
C ARG A 162 11.16 -11.67 -12.28
N ASP A 163 12.01 -12.65 -12.57
CA ASP A 163 12.12 -13.26 -13.90
C ASP A 163 11.50 -14.67 -13.91
N PHE A 164 10.78 -14.97 -14.99
CA PHE A 164 10.07 -16.23 -15.23
C PHE A 164 10.32 -16.72 -16.67
N GLY A 165 11.59 -16.73 -17.09
CA GLY A 165 12.00 -17.16 -18.44
C GLY A 165 11.64 -16.13 -19.50
N GLU A 166 10.65 -16.44 -20.36
CA GLU A 166 10.16 -15.50 -21.38
C GLU A 166 9.41 -14.29 -20.79
N TYR A 167 9.01 -14.40 -19.52
CA TYR A 167 8.27 -13.35 -18.82
C TYR A 167 9.15 -12.68 -17.77
N GLU A 168 9.04 -11.35 -17.69
CA GLU A 168 9.64 -10.54 -16.62
C GLU A 168 8.50 -9.80 -15.93
N SER A 169 8.38 -9.95 -14.61
CA SER A 169 7.37 -9.25 -13.82
C SER A 169 7.99 -8.16 -12.95
N TRP A 170 7.23 -7.09 -12.79
CA TRP A 170 7.49 -6.00 -11.87
C TRP A 170 6.29 -5.90 -10.94
N ALA A 171 6.49 -6.07 -9.65
CA ALA A 171 5.44 -6.04 -8.65
C ALA A 171 5.55 -4.78 -7.78
N TYR A 172 4.46 -4.06 -7.63
CA TYR A 172 4.30 -3.09 -6.57
C TYR A 172 3.69 -3.80 -5.36
N LEU A 173 4.48 -4.01 -4.32
CA LEU A 173 4.06 -4.80 -3.16
C LEU A 173 3.33 -3.95 -2.15
N ASN A 174 2.30 -4.52 -1.55
CA ASN A 174 1.60 -3.97 -0.42
C ASN A 174 2.12 -4.63 0.86
N ARG A 175 2.97 -3.90 1.58
CA ARG A 175 3.54 -4.32 2.85
C ARG A 175 2.71 -3.87 4.06
N SER A 176 1.53 -3.27 3.82
CA SER A 176 0.69 -2.72 4.90
C SER A 176 -0.14 -3.79 5.59
N SER A 177 -0.57 -4.84 4.89
CA SER A 177 -1.34 -5.94 5.48
C SER A 177 -0.46 -6.94 6.23
N ASN A 178 0.71 -7.26 5.67
CA ASN A 178 1.70 -8.12 6.30
C ASN A 178 3.11 -7.73 5.82
N PRO A 179 3.94 -7.08 6.66
CA PRO A 179 5.29 -6.69 6.27
C PRO A 179 6.21 -7.87 5.93
N GLY A 180 5.96 -9.06 6.51
CA GLY A 180 6.76 -10.27 6.33
C GLY A 180 6.36 -11.11 5.11
N LEU A 181 5.10 -11.04 4.69
CA LEU A 181 4.58 -11.71 3.50
C LEU A 181 3.68 -10.75 2.70
N PRO A 182 4.29 -9.74 2.04
CA PRO A 182 3.51 -8.74 1.33
C PRO A 182 2.83 -9.32 0.09
N ASP A 183 1.55 -9.03 -0.05
CA ASP A 183 0.81 -9.29 -1.28
C ASP A 183 1.14 -8.20 -2.32
N PHE A 184 0.89 -8.43 -3.61
CA PHE A 184 1.04 -7.38 -4.62
C PHE A 184 -0.23 -6.53 -4.72
N GLN A 185 -0.05 -5.23 -4.94
CA GLN A 185 -1.13 -4.30 -5.29
C GLN A 185 -1.31 -4.22 -6.80
N ALA A 186 -0.19 -4.17 -7.53
CA ALA A 186 -0.14 -4.14 -8.98
C ALA A 186 1.03 -4.97 -9.48
N LEU A 187 0.85 -5.63 -10.63
CA LEU A 187 1.86 -6.45 -11.27
C LEU A 187 1.91 -6.11 -12.75
N PHE A 188 3.07 -5.68 -13.24
CA PHE A 188 3.28 -5.42 -14.65
C PHE A 188 4.16 -6.52 -15.23
N ILE A 189 3.73 -7.11 -16.34
CA ILE A 189 4.38 -8.26 -16.96
C ILE A 189 4.83 -7.87 -18.37
N PHE A 190 6.11 -8.07 -18.64
CA PHE A 190 6.65 -8.10 -19.99
C PHE A 190 6.71 -9.55 -20.49
N ARG A 191 6.53 -9.71 -21.81
CA ARG A 191 6.93 -10.92 -22.54
C ARG A 191 8.07 -10.52 -23.49
N GLY A 192 9.29 -10.96 -23.19
CA GLY A 192 10.49 -10.46 -23.87
C GLY A 192 10.65 -8.95 -23.69
N SER A 193 10.60 -8.18 -24.79
CA SER A 193 10.70 -6.71 -24.76
C SER A 193 9.37 -5.97 -24.71
N MET A 194 8.25 -6.69 -24.85
CA MET A 194 6.92 -6.10 -25.06
C MET A 194 6.11 -6.10 -23.76
N PRO A 195 5.40 -5.00 -23.44
CA PRO A 195 4.31 -5.04 -22.46
C PRO A 195 3.33 -6.15 -22.80
N TYR A 196 2.99 -6.98 -21.81
CA TYR A 196 2.06 -8.08 -21.99
C TYR A 196 0.79 -7.85 -21.20
N CYS A 197 0.91 -7.64 -19.89
CA CYS A 197 -0.23 -7.54 -19.00
C CYS A 197 0.06 -6.64 -17.80
N LEU A 198 -0.92 -5.84 -17.39
CA LEU A 198 -0.98 -5.21 -16.08
C LEU A 198 -2.10 -5.88 -15.28
N VAL A 199 -1.77 -6.46 -14.14
CA VAL A 199 -2.74 -6.94 -13.14
C VAL A 199 -2.85 -5.88 -12.07
N ASN A 200 -4.07 -5.43 -11.76
CA ASN A 200 -4.31 -4.41 -10.76
C ASN A 200 -5.46 -4.79 -9.83
N LYS A 201 -5.25 -4.56 -8.53
CA LYS A 201 -6.28 -4.71 -7.48
C LYS A 201 -6.91 -3.38 -7.04
N GLY A 202 -6.41 -2.25 -7.55
CA GLY A 202 -6.84 -0.89 -7.20
C GLY A 202 -7.76 -0.24 -8.24
N GLU A 203 -7.51 1.04 -8.56
CA GLU A 203 -8.30 1.82 -9.54
C GLU A 203 -8.34 1.22 -10.93
N GLU A 204 -9.41 1.47 -11.67
CA GLU A 204 -9.43 1.15 -13.09
C GLU A 204 -8.26 1.80 -13.81
N PHE A 205 -7.57 1.01 -14.64
CA PHE A 205 -6.50 1.48 -15.50
C PHE A 205 -7.09 1.82 -16.87
N ASP A 206 -6.99 3.08 -17.27
CA ASP A 206 -7.47 3.53 -18.57
C ASP A 206 -6.30 3.80 -19.52
N TYR A 207 -6.32 3.11 -20.66
CA TYR A 207 -5.36 3.31 -21.74
C TYR A 207 -5.96 2.91 -23.08
N GLU A 208 -6.02 3.86 -24.02
CA GLU A 208 -6.69 3.70 -25.33
C GLU A 208 -6.16 2.51 -26.17
N LYS A 209 -4.88 2.13 -26.01
CA LYS A 209 -4.27 1.06 -26.81
C LYS A 209 -4.35 -0.33 -26.16
N LEU A 210 -5.14 -0.49 -25.11
CA LEU A 210 -5.39 -1.81 -24.53
C LEU A 210 -6.12 -2.70 -25.53
N LYS A 211 -5.69 -3.96 -25.63
CA LYS A 211 -6.36 -5.00 -26.43
C LYS A 211 -7.61 -5.54 -25.74
N GLY A 212 -7.69 -5.40 -24.42
CA GLY A 212 -8.85 -5.81 -23.63
C GLY A 212 -8.56 -5.85 -22.14
N SER A 213 -9.61 -6.03 -21.34
CA SER A 213 -9.54 -6.20 -19.90
C SER A 213 -10.42 -7.36 -19.41
N GLU A 214 -9.98 -8.06 -18.37
CA GLU A 214 -10.68 -9.23 -17.83
C GLU A 214 -10.54 -9.31 -16.30
N GLN A 215 -11.67 -9.42 -15.58
CA GLN A 215 -11.65 -9.65 -14.13
C GLN A 215 -11.29 -11.11 -13.84
N ARG A 216 -10.26 -11.34 -13.04
CA ARG A 216 -9.85 -12.68 -12.59
C ARG A 216 -9.62 -12.72 -11.08
N THR A 217 -9.24 -13.90 -10.57
CA THR A 217 -9.03 -14.17 -9.14
C THR A 217 -8.09 -13.18 -8.44
N HIS A 218 -7.10 -12.63 -9.14
CA HIS A 218 -6.08 -11.77 -8.55
C HIS A 218 -6.24 -10.27 -8.88
N GLY A 219 -7.39 -9.87 -9.42
CA GLY A 219 -7.70 -8.49 -9.80
C GLY A 219 -8.11 -8.35 -11.26
N MET A 220 -8.14 -7.12 -11.73
CA MET A 220 -8.42 -6.79 -13.13
C MET A 220 -7.13 -6.94 -13.96
N TYR A 221 -7.21 -7.66 -15.06
CA TYR A 221 -6.12 -7.87 -16.00
C TYR A 221 -6.33 -6.93 -17.18
N TYR A 222 -5.31 -6.16 -17.54
CA TYR A 222 -5.29 -5.26 -18.68
C TYR A 222 -4.23 -5.75 -19.68
N PHE A 223 -4.64 -6.06 -20.90
CA PHE A 223 -3.76 -6.62 -21.92
C PHE A 223 -3.32 -5.56 -22.92
N PHE A 224 -2.01 -5.49 -23.17
CA PHE A 224 -1.37 -4.58 -24.14
C PHE A 224 -1.17 -5.23 -25.50
#